data_AF-A0A0C1EIB6-F1
#
_entry.id   AF-A0A0C1EIB6-F1
#
_cell.length_a   1.000
_cell.length_b   1.000
_cell.length_c   1.000
_cell.angle_alpha   90.00
_cell.angle_beta   90.00
_cell.angle_gamma   90.00
#
_symmetry.space_group_name_H-M   'P 1'
#
loop_
_entity.id
_entity.type
_entity.pdbx_description
1 polymer ?
#
loop_
_entity_poly.entity_id
_entity_poly.type
_entity_poly.pdbx_seq_one_letter_code
_entity_poly.pdbx_strand_id
1 'polypeptide(L)'
;MDITIRKVEMTQTLEREKVKVDAKQIEALIHAAVRKIAGDKENDICRYLPVDTGGYIHHFTMRKLKVEDPIELAGLIQKYIIDPEAPALVTPKPRAARGSRKRRDQFQFSKQDIERMLNMARLAGDKDMVRKLTPKKDLRTIKRELIASIRHGKIDPELWNLYVEVITSHHNQMNAIPTSTALV
;
A
#
# COMPACT_ATOMS: atom_id res chain seq x y z
N MET A 1 6.06 34.32 -44.47
CA MET A 1 5.90 34.16 -43.01
C MET A 1 4.59 33.40 -42.79
N ASP A 2 4.49 32.14 -43.24
CA ASP A 2 3.18 31.53 -43.61
C ASP A 2 2.94 30.12 -43.07
N ILE A 3 3.72 29.66 -42.09
CA ILE A 3 3.59 28.30 -41.54
C ILE A 3 2.77 28.31 -40.24
N THR A 4 2.80 29.41 -39.49
CA THR A 4 2.12 29.51 -38.19
C THR A 4 0.61 29.65 -38.34
N ILE A 5 0.13 30.32 -39.39
CA ILE A 5 -1.32 30.57 -39.61
C ILE A 5 -2.06 29.27 -39.98
N ARG A 6 -1.45 28.41 -40.83
CA ARG A 6 -2.03 27.10 -41.19
C ARG A 6 -2.11 26.12 -40.02
N LYS A 7 -1.16 26.20 -39.08
CA LYS A 7 -1.19 25.36 -37.87
C LYS A 7 -2.33 25.77 -36.93
N VAL A 8 -2.64 27.06 -36.85
CA VAL A 8 -3.73 27.60 -36.02
C VAL A 8 -5.10 27.28 -36.63
N GLU A 9 -5.24 27.31 -37.96
CA GLU A 9 -6.49 26.92 -38.64
C GLU A 9 -6.76 25.40 -38.62
N MET A 10 -5.72 24.55 -38.69
CA MET A 10 -5.88 23.09 -38.53
C MET A 10 -6.20 22.68 -37.08
N THR A 11 -5.75 23.45 -36.09
CA THR A 11 -6.16 23.19 -34.69
C THR A 11 -7.60 23.62 -34.39
N GLN A 12 -8.16 24.57 -35.14
CA GLN A 12 -9.54 25.03 -34.94
C GLN A 12 -10.61 24.16 -35.63
N THR A 13 -10.22 23.29 -36.56
CA THR A 13 -11.18 22.48 -37.34
C THR A 13 -11.55 21.14 -36.71
N LEU A 14 -10.88 20.71 -35.62
CA LEU A 14 -11.22 19.49 -34.87
C LEU A 14 -12.12 19.75 -33.63
N GLU A 15 -12.45 21.00 -33.30
CA GLU A 15 -13.32 21.33 -32.15
C GLU A 15 -14.82 21.35 -32.48
N ARG A 16 -15.22 21.00 -33.71
CA ARG A 16 -16.59 21.27 -34.23
C ARG A 16 -17.59 20.11 -34.27
N GLU A 17 -17.24 18.90 -33.85
CA GLU A 17 -18.24 17.86 -33.52
C GLU A 17 -18.31 17.63 -32.02
N LYS A 18 -18.80 18.66 -31.30
CA LYS A 18 -19.31 18.49 -29.94
C LYS A 18 -20.65 17.75 -30.00
N VAL A 19 -20.62 16.48 -30.36
CA VAL A 19 -21.71 15.56 -30.02
C VAL A 19 -21.68 15.45 -28.51
N LYS A 20 -22.71 15.99 -27.86
CA LYS A 20 -22.98 15.70 -26.45
C LYS A 20 -23.19 14.20 -26.36
N VAL A 21 -22.12 13.45 -26.08
CA VAL A 21 -22.26 12.04 -25.77
C VAL A 21 -22.90 11.99 -24.40
N ASP A 22 -24.18 11.65 -24.37
CA ASP A 22 -24.92 11.55 -23.11
C ASP A 22 -24.26 10.48 -22.23
N ALA A 23 -24.22 10.69 -20.92
CA ALA A 23 -23.62 9.74 -19.98
C ALA A 23 -24.17 8.30 -20.16
N LYS A 24 -25.44 8.19 -20.59
CA LYS A 24 -26.10 6.92 -20.93
C LYS A 24 -25.52 6.24 -22.18
N GLN A 25 -25.11 7.01 -23.19
CA GLN A 25 -24.50 6.47 -24.41
C GLN A 25 -23.11 5.90 -24.12
N ILE A 26 -22.34 6.56 -23.25
CA ILE A 26 -21.02 6.08 -22.83
C ILE A 26 -21.17 4.75 -22.08
N GLU A 27 -22.13 4.67 -21.16
CA GLU A 27 -22.41 3.42 -20.44
C GLU A 27 -22.84 2.31 -21.40
N ALA A 28 -23.67 2.62 -22.40
CA ALA A 28 -24.04 1.66 -23.43
C ALA A 28 -22.84 1.17 -24.26
N LEU A 29 -21.92 2.08 -24.63
CA LEU A 29 -20.69 1.75 -25.36
C LEU A 29 -19.74 0.89 -24.51
N ILE A 30 -19.59 1.22 -23.23
CA ILE A 30 -18.84 0.42 -22.26
C ILE A 30 -19.45 -0.98 -22.15
N HIS A 31 -20.77 -1.11 -22.00
CA HIS A 31 -21.42 -2.42 -21.96
C HIS A 31 -21.30 -3.20 -23.27
N ALA A 32 -21.30 -2.53 -24.42
CA ALA A 32 -21.05 -3.17 -25.72
C ALA A 32 -19.61 -3.68 -25.82
N ALA A 33 -18.64 -2.88 -25.36
CA ALA A 33 -17.23 -3.24 -25.31
C ALA A 33 -16.96 -4.43 -24.37
N VAL A 34 -17.54 -4.44 -23.16
CA VAL A 34 -17.44 -5.58 -22.22
C VAL A 34 -17.97 -6.86 -22.87
N ARG A 35 -19.15 -6.80 -23.52
CA ARG A 35 -19.76 -7.96 -24.19
C ARG A 35 -18.89 -8.49 -25.32
N LYS A 36 -18.29 -7.60 -26.12
CA LYS A 36 -17.41 -7.99 -27.23
C LYS A 36 -16.13 -8.68 -26.75
N ILE A 37 -15.58 -8.22 -25.63
CA ILE A 37 -14.37 -8.78 -25.00
C ILE A 37 -14.68 -10.04 -24.18
N ALA A 38 -15.95 -10.40 -24.01
CA ALA A 38 -16.41 -11.43 -23.07
C ALA A 38 -15.87 -11.21 -21.63
N GLY A 39 -15.82 -9.96 -21.20
CA GLY A 39 -15.45 -9.59 -19.83
C GLY A 39 -16.64 -9.59 -18.86
N ASP A 40 -16.38 -9.73 -17.57
CA ASP A 40 -17.42 -9.67 -16.53
C ASP A 40 -17.54 -8.27 -15.91
N LYS A 41 -16.44 -7.51 -15.92
CA LYS A 41 -16.35 -6.21 -15.26
C LYS A 41 -15.99 -5.12 -16.26
N GLU A 42 -16.50 -3.92 -16.04
CA GLU A 42 -16.10 -2.70 -16.77
C GLU A 42 -14.57 -2.50 -16.76
N ASN A 43 -13.91 -2.92 -15.68
CA ASN A 43 -12.46 -2.85 -15.52
C ASN A 43 -11.67 -3.73 -16.51
N ASP A 44 -12.29 -4.69 -17.20
CA ASP A 44 -11.58 -5.58 -18.13
C ASP A 44 -11.26 -4.87 -19.46
N ILE A 45 -12.07 -3.87 -19.85
CA ILE A 45 -11.86 -2.99 -21.01
C ILE A 45 -10.50 -2.29 -20.91
N CYS A 46 -10.08 -1.94 -19.69
CA CYS A 46 -8.84 -1.21 -19.43
C CYS A 46 -7.60 -1.90 -20.03
N ARG A 47 -7.59 -3.24 -20.18
CA ARG A 47 -6.45 -4.00 -20.76
C ARG A 47 -6.28 -3.83 -22.26
N TYR A 48 -7.31 -3.33 -22.94
CA TYR A 48 -7.37 -3.17 -24.39
C TYR A 48 -7.16 -1.72 -24.83
N LEU A 49 -7.13 -0.79 -23.88
CA LEU A 49 -6.94 0.63 -24.15
C LEU A 49 -5.46 1.01 -23.92
N PRO A 50 -4.70 1.34 -24.99
CA PRO A 50 -3.31 1.74 -24.86
C PRO A 50 -3.19 3.18 -24.34
N VAL A 51 -2.05 3.48 -23.71
CA VAL A 51 -1.64 4.83 -23.26
C VAL A 51 -0.33 5.22 -23.94
N ASP A 52 -0.18 6.48 -24.31
CA ASP A 52 1.04 7.02 -24.95
C ASP A 52 2.33 6.76 -24.14
N THR A 53 2.22 6.72 -22.82
CA THR A 53 3.34 6.48 -21.89
C THR A 53 3.73 5.00 -21.74
N GLY A 54 3.08 4.12 -22.52
CA GLY A 54 3.28 2.68 -22.56
C GLY A 54 2.44 1.92 -21.53
N GLY A 55 1.88 0.78 -21.96
CA GLY A 55 0.99 -0.06 -21.17
C GLY A 55 -0.49 0.26 -21.39
N TYR A 56 -1.34 -0.30 -20.53
CA TYR A 56 -2.79 -0.21 -20.61
C TYR A 56 -3.35 0.79 -19.58
N ILE A 57 -4.53 1.35 -19.84
CA ILE A 57 -5.18 2.32 -18.94
C ILE A 57 -5.46 1.69 -17.57
N HIS A 58 -5.16 2.40 -16.48
CA HIS A 58 -5.58 1.94 -15.16
C HIS A 58 -7.06 2.28 -14.92
N HIS A 59 -7.81 1.43 -14.22
CA HIS A 59 -9.25 1.63 -13.96
C HIS A 59 -9.57 2.98 -13.28
N PHE A 60 -8.64 3.53 -12.47
CA PHE A 60 -8.77 4.89 -11.93
C PHE A 60 -8.75 5.96 -13.02
N THR A 61 -7.87 5.81 -14.00
CA THR A 61 -7.77 6.74 -15.13
C THR A 61 -9.04 6.66 -16.00
N MET A 62 -9.58 5.47 -16.25
CA MET A 62 -10.85 5.30 -16.95
C MET A 62 -12.02 5.97 -16.18
N ARG A 63 -12.08 5.78 -14.86
CA ARG A 63 -13.10 6.45 -14.01
C ARG A 63 -12.97 7.97 -14.04
N LYS A 64 -11.73 8.49 -14.12
CA LYS A 64 -11.45 9.93 -14.27
C LYS A 64 -11.87 10.43 -15.65
N LEU A 65 -11.51 9.71 -16.71
CA LEU A 65 -11.87 10.03 -18.10
C LEU A 65 -13.39 10.04 -18.33
N LYS A 66 -14.16 9.17 -17.65
CA LYS A 66 -15.62 9.20 -17.69
C LYS A 66 -16.22 10.53 -17.18
N VAL A 67 -15.52 11.22 -16.28
CA VAL A 67 -15.98 12.47 -15.64
C VAL A 67 -15.40 13.70 -16.33
N GLU A 68 -14.10 13.69 -16.63
CA GLU A 68 -13.40 14.84 -17.21
C GLU A 68 -13.62 14.95 -18.72
N ASP A 69 -13.36 13.87 -19.47
CA ASP A 69 -13.34 13.88 -20.94
C ASP A 69 -14.04 12.64 -21.54
N PRO A 70 -15.38 12.60 -21.48
CA PRO A 70 -16.17 11.45 -21.93
C PRO A 70 -16.03 11.14 -23.43
N ILE A 71 -15.73 12.16 -24.24
CA ILE A 71 -15.63 12.06 -25.70
C ILE A 71 -14.37 11.29 -26.08
N GLU A 72 -13.26 11.55 -25.41
CA GLU A 72 -11.99 10.86 -25.64
C GLU A 72 -12.13 9.37 -25.31
N LEU A 73 -12.80 9.04 -24.19
CA LEU A 73 -13.07 7.66 -23.80
C LEU A 73 -13.91 6.92 -24.86
N ALA A 74 -14.95 7.57 -25.39
CA ALA A 74 -15.77 6.99 -26.45
C ALA A 74 -14.96 6.73 -27.72
N GLY A 75 -14.11 7.68 -28.14
CA GLY A 75 -13.22 7.51 -29.29
C GLY A 75 -12.22 6.37 -29.11
N LEU A 76 -11.66 6.23 -27.91
CA LEU A 76 -10.74 5.13 -27.58
C LEU A 76 -11.43 3.76 -27.62
N ILE A 77 -12.64 3.65 -27.06
CA ILE A 77 -13.43 2.40 -27.07
C ILE A 77 -13.83 2.03 -28.50
N GLN A 78 -14.29 3.00 -29.29
CA GLN A 78 -14.64 2.80 -30.70
C GLN A 78 -13.44 2.22 -31.47
N LYS A 79 -12.31 2.93 -31.41
CA LYS A 79 -11.10 2.61 -32.16
C LYS A 79 -10.43 1.29 -31.79
N TYR A 80 -10.34 0.97 -30.49
CA TYR A 80 -9.55 -0.16 -30.01
C TYR A 80 -10.37 -1.40 -29.66
N ILE A 81 -11.69 -1.26 -29.50
CA ILE A 81 -12.56 -2.38 -29.10
C ILE A 81 -13.66 -2.63 -30.12
N ILE A 82 -14.42 -1.61 -30.53
CA ILE A 82 -15.61 -1.80 -31.39
C ILE A 82 -15.24 -2.04 -32.85
N ASP A 83 -14.30 -1.28 -33.39
CA ASP A 83 -13.89 -1.38 -34.80
C ASP A 83 -13.05 -2.64 -35.13
N PRO A 84 -12.08 -3.09 -34.29
CA PRO A 84 -11.28 -4.27 -34.63
C PRO A 84 -12.05 -5.58 -34.36
N GLU A 85 -12.01 -6.55 -35.29
CA GLU A 85 -12.65 -7.87 -35.09
C GLU A 85 -12.09 -8.63 -33.87
N ALA A 86 -10.77 -8.55 -33.67
CA ALA A 86 -10.09 -9.12 -32.51
C ALA A 86 -9.37 -8.00 -31.74
N PRO A 87 -9.91 -7.51 -30.61
CA PRO A 87 -9.26 -6.46 -29.84
C PRO A 87 -7.94 -6.97 -29.25
N ALA A 88 -6.84 -6.27 -29.53
CA ALA A 88 -5.51 -6.68 -29.09
C ALA A 88 -5.29 -6.34 -27.61
N LEU A 89 -4.83 -7.31 -26.82
CA LEU A 89 -4.41 -7.03 -25.45
C LEU A 89 -3.14 -6.18 -25.46
N VAL A 90 -3.18 -5.06 -24.75
CA VAL A 90 -2.03 -4.18 -24.63
C VAL A 90 -1.05 -4.79 -23.63
N THR A 91 0.18 -5.03 -24.08
CA THR A 91 1.23 -5.59 -23.23
C THR A 91 1.55 -4.61 -22.09
N PRO A 92 1.60 -5.07 -20.84
CA PRO A 92 1.98 -4.21 -19.72
C PRO A 92 3.36 -3.60 -19.92
N LYS A 93 3.53 -2.34 -19.48
CA LYS A 93 4.83 -1.69 -19.50
C LYS A 93 5.84 -2.51 -18.69
N PRO A 94 7.02 -2.87 -19.26
CA PRO A 94 8.02 -3.59 -18.51
C PRO A 94 8.46 -2.76 -17.32
N ARG A 95 8.50 -3.37 -16.13
CA ARG A 95 9.03 -2.70 -14.94
C ARG A 95 10.51 -2.43 -15.18
N ALA A 96 10.99 -1.25 -14.77
CA ALA A 96 12.41 -1.00 -14.72
C ALA A 96 13.11 -2.14 -13.98
N ALA A 97 14.28 -2.56 -14.47
CA ALA A 97 15.04 -3.65 -13.86
C ALA A 97 15.15 -3.38 -12.36
N ARG A 98 14.62 -4.30 -11.55
CA ARG A 98 14.70 -4.19 -10.10
C ARG A 98 16.19 -4.25 -9.79
N GLY A 99 16.76 -3.12 -9.36
CA GLY A 99 18.19 -3.01 -9.06
C GLY A 99 18.66 -4.10 -8.10
N SER A 100 19.98 -4.27 -8.01
CA SER A 100 20.62 -5.27 -7.14
C SER A 100 19.88 -5.38 -5.80
N ARG A 101 19.32 -6.57 -5.55
CA ARG A 101 18.58 -6.87 -4.33
C ARG A 101 19.56 -6.68 -3.18
N LYS A 102 19.46 -5.58 -2.42
CA LYS A 102 20.21 -5.41 -1.17
C LYS A 102 20.03 -6.70 -0.38
N ARG A 103 21.09 -7.50 -0.28
CA ARG A 103 21.10 -8.67 0.62
C ARG A 103 20.99 -8.09 2.01
N ARG A 104 19.78 -8.15 2.56
CA ARG A 104 19.56 -7.89 3.96
C ARG A 104 19.98 -9.19 4.63
N ASP A 105 21.28 -9.33 4.92
CA ASP A 105 21.80 -10.40 5.77
C ASP A 105 21.30 -10.14 7.21
N GLN A 106 20.00 -10.26 7.38
CA GLN A 106 19.35 -10.17 8.67
C GLN A 106 19.49 -11.55 9.29
N PHE A 107 20.42 -11.66 10.24
CA PHE A 107 20.53 -12.86 11.07
C PHE A 107 19.17 -13.16 11.68
N GLN A 108 18.61 -14.32 11.33
CA GLN A 108 17.38 -14.82 11.93
C GLN A 108 17.77 -15.56 13.21
N PHE A 109 17.64 -14.89 14.35
CA PHE A 109 17.83 -15.56 15.64
C PHE A 109 16.62 -16.41 15.96
N SER A 110 16.83 -17.70 16.22
CA SER A 110 15.80 -18.55 16.80
C SER A 110 15.64 -18.24 18.29
N LYS A 111 14.50 -18.64 18.88
CA LYS A 111 14.26 -18.51 20.33
C LYS A 111 15.39 -19.13 21.17
N GLN A 112 15.91 -20.28 20.72
CA GLN A 112 17.00 -20.99 21.39
C GLN A 112 18.33 -20.24 21.31
N ASP A 113 18.57 -19.48 20.24
CA ASP A 113 19.80 -18.69 20.08
C ASP A 113 19.77 -17.49 21.03
N ILE A 114 18.61 -16.86 21.21
CA ILE A 114 18.40 -15.77 22.17
C ILE A 114 18.57 -16.28 23.61
N GLU A 115 17.99 -17.44 23.94
CA GLU A 115 18.14 -18.06 25.27
C GLU A 115 19.59 -18.42 25.57
N ARG A 116 20.33 -18.98 24.60
CA ARG A 116 21.77 -19.26 24.73
C ARG A 116 22.57 -17.97 24.93
N MET A 117 22.27 -16.93 24.16
CA MET A 117 22.94 -15.63 24.27
C MET A 117 22.66 -14.95 25.62
N LEU A 118 21.44 -15.06 26.12
CA LEU A 118 21.05 -14.57 27.45
C LEU A 118 21.84 -15.29 28.56
N ASN A 119 21.99 -16.62 28.45
CA ASN A 119 22.77 -17.39 29.42
C ASN A 119 24.26 -17.01 29.39
N MET A 120 24.84 -16.86 28.20
CA MET A 120 26.21 -16.38 28.05
C MET A 120 26.40 -14.98 28.63
N ALA A 121 25.45 -14.07 28.40
CA ALA A 121 25.49 -12.72 28.96
C ALA A 121 25.41 -12.72 30.50
N ARG A 122 24.60 -13.61 31.10
CA ARG A 122 24.53 -13.80 32.56
C ARG A 122 25.85 -14.31 33.13
N LEU A 123 26.46 -15.31 32.49
CA LEU A 123 27.75 -15.87 32.92
C LEU A 123 28.91 -14.87 32.77
N ALA A 124 28.88 -14.04 31.73
CA ALA A 124 29.88 -13.00 31.48
C ALA A 124 29.68 -11.75 32.36
N GLY A 125 28.57 -11.66 33.11
CA GLY A 125 28.23 -10.48 33.91
C GLY A 125 27.85 -9.24 33.07
N ASP A 126 27.54 -9.42 31.78
CA ASP A 126 27.15 -8.34 30.87
C ASP A 126 25.68 -7.95 31.10
N LYS A 127 25.50 -7.02 32.04
CA LYS A 127 24.17 -6.52 32.47
C LYS A 127 23.42 -5.83 31.32
N ASP A 128 24.11 -5.25 30.34
CA ASP A 128 23.48 -4.54 29.23
C ASP A 128 22.95 -5.51 28.17
N MET A 129 23.68 -6.58 27.87
CA MET A 129 23.17 -7.66 27.01
C MET A 129 22.02 -8.40 27.67
N VAL A 130 22.07 -8.67 28.97
CA VAL A 130 20.95 -9.28 29.69
C VAL A 130 19.70 -8.41 29.58
N ARG A 131 19.79 -7.10 29.80
CA ARG A 131 18.65 -6.19 29.68
C ARG A 131 18.06 -6.14 28.27
N LYS A 132 18.91 -6.16 27.23
CA LYS A 132 18.47 -6.08 25.82
C LYS A 132 17.87 -7.38 25.31
N LEU A 133 18.40 -8.52 25.76
CA LEU A 133 17.99 -9.86 25.30
C LEU A 133 16.88 -10.46 26.17
N THR A 134 16.65 -9.93 27.37
CA THR A 134 15.54 -10.39 28.22
C THR A 134 14.22 -10.13 27.50
N PRO A 135 13.42 -11.18 27.23
CA PRO A 135 12.14 -11.01 26.56
C PRO A 135 11.25 -10.12 27.42
N LYS A 136 10.87 -8.96 26.86
CA LYS A 136 9.94 -8.04 27.53
C LYS A 136 8.57 -8.71 27.61
N LYS A 137 8.19 -9.13 28.81
CA LYS A 137 6.84 -9.64 29.09
C LYS A 137 5.90 -8.46 29.29
N ASP A 138 4.69 -8.55 28.75
CA ASP A 138 3.65 -7.55 29.00
C ASP A 138 3.26 -7.52 30.50
N LEU A 139 2.88 -6.33 30.99
CA LEU A 139 2.45 -6.12 32.37
C LEU A 139 1.32 -7.06 32.81
N ARG A 140 0.40 -7.39 31.88
CA ARG A 140 -0.69 -8.35 32.13
C ARG A 140 -0.15 -9.75 32.41
N THR A 141 0.89 -10.17 31.70
CA THR A 141 1.51 -11.49 31.85
C THR A 141 2.29 -11.56 33.15
N ILE A 142 3.07 -10.52 33.47
CA ILE A 142 3.83 -10.43 34.73
C ILE A 142 2.88 -10.49 35.94
N LYS A 143 1.76 -9.73 35.92
CA LYS A 143 0.75 -9.79 36.99
C LYS A 143 0.17 -11.18 37.19
N ARG A 144 -0.13 -11.90 36.10
CA ARG A 144 -0.66 -13.27 36.17
C ARG A 144 0.35 -14.24 36.75
N GLU A 145 1.60 -14.20 36.31
CA GLU A 145 2.67 -15.06 36.81
C GLU A 145 3.00 -14.73 38.29
N LEU A 146 2.98 -13.46 38.69
CA LEU A 146 3.18 -13.06 40.10
C LEU A 146 2.08 -13.60 41.01
N ILE A 147 0.81 -13.46 40.59
CA ILE A 147 -0.32 -14.01 41.34
C ILE A 147 -0.23 -15.54 41.43
N ALA A 148 0.17 -16.21 40.34
CA ALA A 148 0.39 -17.66 40.35
C ALA A 148 1.51 -18.05 41.31
N SER A 149 2.64 -17.33 41.30
CA SER A 149 3.78 -17.56 42.19
C SER A 149 3.38 -17.42 43.66
N ILE A 150 2.62 -16.38 44.00
CA ILE A 150 2.08 -16.15 45.35
C ILE A 150 1.13 -17.28 45.77
N ARG A 151 0.22 -17.71 44.87
CA ARG A 151 -0.70 -18.84 45.16
C ARG A 151 0.03 -20.15 45.39
N HIS A 152 1.15 -20.37 44.73
CA HIS A 152 1.98 -21.57 44.89
C HIS A 152 3.04 -21.43 46.01
N GLY A 153 3.04 -20.32 46.77
CA GLY A 153 3.96 -20.10 47.88
C GLY A 153 5.42 -19.91 47.47
N LYS A 154 5.69 -19.64 46.18
CA LYS A 154 7.04 -19.39 45.66
C LYS A 154 7.22 -17.89 45.48
N ILE A 155 8.25 -17.31 46.10
CA ILE A 155 8.61 -15.91 45.88
C ILE A 155 9.76 -15.91 44.88
N ASP A 156 9.52 -15.39 43.68
CA ASP A 156 10.55 -15.17 42.66
C ASP A 156 10.97 -13.69 42.68
N PRO A 157 12.17 -13.37 43.20
CA PRO A 157 12.68 -12.01 43.26
C PRO A 157 12.88 -11.38 41.88
N GLU A 158 13.20 -12.16 40.85
CA GLU A 158 13.35 -11.63 39.48
C GLU A 158 11.99 -11.16 38.95
N LEU A 159 10.93 -11.90 39.23
CA LEU A 159 9.57 -11.57 38.79
C LEU A 159 9.02 -10.32 39.48
N TRP A 160 9.35 -10.13 40.76
CA TRP A 160 9.06 -8.90 41.48
C TRP A 160 9.82 -7.69 40.92
N ASN A 161 11.12 -7.84 40.67
CA ASN A 161 11.94 -6.77 40.10
C ASN A 161 11.46 -6.35 38.71
N LEU A 162 11.09 -7.33 37.86
CA LEU A 162 10.47 -7.09 36.55
C LEU A 162 9.13 -6.35 36.67
N TYR A 163 8.30 -6.71 37.65
CA TYR A 163 7.02 -6.03 37.90
C TYR A 163 7.23 -4.55 38.28
N VAL A 164 8.15 -4.29 39.21
CA VAL A 164 8.48 -2.93 39.65
C VAL A 164 9.04 -2.11 38.48
N GLU A 165 9.99 -2.65 37.71
CA GLU A 165 10.59 -1.98 36.56
C GLU A 165 9.55 -1.60 35.48
N VAL A 166 8.60 -2.50 35.18
CA VAL A 166 7.55 -2.24 34.20
C VAL A 166 6.53 -1.22 34.72
N ILE A 167 6.17 -1.25 36.01
CA ILE A 167 5.29 -0.25 36.61
C ILE A 167 5.94 1.13 36.62
N THR A 168 7.20 1.24 37.01
CA THR A 168 7.93 2.51 37.00
C THR A 168 8.05 3.06 35.59
N SER A 169 8.30 2.21 34.60
CA SER A 169 8.34 2.59 33.17
C SER A 169 6.97 3.04 32.66
N HIS A 170 5.90 2.34 33.01
CA HIS A 170 4.53 2.69 32.64
C HIS A 170 4.08 4.00 33.30
N HIS A 171 4.42 4.22 34.57
CA HIS A 171 4.14 5.47 35.29
C HIS A 171 4.88 6.66 34.66
N ASN A 172 6.16 6.50 34.31
CA ASN A 172 6.92 7.54 33.62
C ASN A 172 6.38 7.86 32.21
N GLN A 173 5.86 6.87 31.48
CA GLN A 173 5.23 7.11 30.17
C GLN A 173 3.89 7.88 30.28
N MET A 174 3.11 7.65 31.34
CA MET A 174 1.84 8.39 31.55
C MET A 174 2.07 9.83 32.02
N ASN A 175 3.16 10.10 32.74
CA ASN A 175 3.51 11.45 33.20
C ASN A 175 4.19 12.31 32.12
N ALA A 176 4.57 11.73 30.97
CA ALA A 176 5.26 12.41 29.87
C ALA A 176 4.32 12.98 28.80
N ILE A 177 3.01 13.10 29.07
CA ILE A 177 2.06 13.78 28.17
C ILE A 177 2.15 15.29 28.45
N PRO A 178 2.74 16.13 27.58
CA PRO A 178 2.65 17.58 27.74
C PRO A 178 1.20 17.99 27.47
N THR A 179 0.60 18.65 28.46
CA THR A 179 -0.65 19.40 28.32
C THR A 179 -0.44 20.51 27.29
N SER A 180 -0.69 20.22 26.00
CA SER A 180 -0.75 21.24 24.95
C SER A 180 -1.94 22.13 25.25
N THR A 181 -1.66 23.27 25.87
CA THR A 181 -2.64 24.28 26.24
C THR A 181 -3.23 24.88 24.97
N ALA A 182 -4.56 25.01 24.97
CA ALA A 182 -5.38 25.46 23.87
C ALA A 182 -5.07 26.92 23.46
N LEU A 183 -5.01 27.15 22.15
CA LEU A 183 -5.21 28.46 21.52
C LEU A 183 -6.71 28.61 21.23
N VAL A 184 -7.36 29.56 21.90
CA VAL A 184 -8.52 30.32 21.39
C VAL A 184 -8.30 31.77 21.79
#